data_AF-A0A969JAD8-F1
#
_entry.id   AF-A0A969JAD8-F1
#
_cell.length_a   1.000
_cell.length_b   1.000
_cell.length_c   1.000
_cell.angle_alpha   90.00
_cell.angle_beta   90.00
_cell.angle_gamma   90.00
#
_symmetry.space_group_name_H-M   'P 1'
#
loop_
_entity.id
_entity.type
_entity.pdbx_description
1 polymer ?
#
loop_
_entity_poly.entity_id
_entity_poly.type
_entity_poly.pdbx_seq_one_letter_code
_entity_poly.pdbx_strand_id
1 'polypeptide(L)'
;MNVRKPWTRDELIIAMNLYCKLPFGQLDHRKPIIIEVAEKLGRTPSSLAMKLSNFASLDPIEQARSIRGLSGASKADRKIWEEFTANREQLGT
;
A
#
# COMPACT_ATOMS: atom_id res chain seq x y z
N MET A 1 -10.05 16.16 19.01
CA MET A 1 -10.20 16.12 17.54
C MET A 1 -9.08 15.24 16.98
N ASN A 2 -9.41 14.11 16.37
CA ASN A 2 -8.39 13.21 15.81
C ASN A 2 -8.04 13.71 14.39
N VAL A 3 -7.06 14.62 14.30
CA VAL A 3 -6.64 15.21 13.02
C VAL A 3 -6.04 14.10 12.17
N ARG A 4 -6.71 13.76 11.06
CA ARG A 4 -6.24 12.72 10.14
C ARG A 4 -4.97 13.22 9.47
N LYS A 5 -3.80 12.64 9.79
CA LYS A 5 -2.53 12.94 9.12
C LYS A 5 -2.62 12.54 7.63
N PRO A 6 -2.62 13.51 6.68
CA PRO A 6 -2.67 13.19 5.25
C PRO A 6 -1.43 12.40 4.85
N TRP A 7 -1.58 11.44 3.93
CA TRP A 7 -0.45 10.68 3.38
C TRP A 7 0.34 11.57 2.42
N THR A 8 1.63 11.72 2.68
CA THR A 8 2.53 12.39 1.75
C THR A 8 2.94 11.45 0.62
N ARG A 9 3.48 12.02 -0.45
CA ARG A 9 3.99 11.24 -1.58
C ARG A 9 5.07 10.26 -1.16
N ASP A 10 6.03 10.68 -0.34
CA ASP A 10 7.14 9.83 0.10
C ASP A 10 6.66 8.69 0.99
N GLU A 11 5.70 8.95 1.88
CA GLU A 11 5.09 7.90 2.70
C GLU A 11 4.35 6.86 1.82
N LEU A 12 3.69 7.31 0.75
CA LEU A 12 3.02 6.41 -0.21
C LEU A 12 4.02 5.58 -1.01
N ILE A 13 5.16 6.16 -1.41
CA ILE A 13 6.23 5.44 -2.13
C ILE A 13 6.82 4.36 -1.22
N ILE A 14 7.08 4.67 0.05
CA ILE A 14 7.58 3.69 1.02
C ILE A 14 6.55 2.57 1.24
N ALA A 15 5.28 2.92 1.42
CA ALA A 15 4.21 1.93 1.58
C ALA A 15 4.04 1.06 0.32
N MET A 16 4.15 1.64 -0.89
CA MET A 16 4.11 0.88 -2.14
C MET A 16 5.30 -0.07 -2.28
N ASN A 17 6.51 0.40 -1.96
CA ASN A 17 7.71 -0.44 -1.99
C ASN A 17 7.59 -1.63 -1.02
N LEU A 18 7.04 -1.38 0.16
CA LEU A 18 6.75 -2.42 1.14
C LEU A 18 5.70 -3.40 0.62
N TYR A 19 4.60 -2.92 0.02
CA TYR A 19 3.58 -3.77 -0.61
C TYR A 19 4.21 -4.73 -1.64
N CYS A 20 5.07 -4.23 -2.53
CA CYS A 20 5.72 -5.05 -3.54
C CYS A 20 6.69 -6.11 -3.00
N LYS A 21 7.16 -5.97 -1.75
CA LYS A 21 8.12 -6.91 -1.13
C LYS A 21 7.44 -7.95 -0.23
N LEU A 22 6.20 -7.69 0.20
CA LEU A 22 5.48 -8.59 1.08
C LEU A 22 4.73 -9.65 0.26
N PRO A 23 4.85 -10.94 0.61
CA PRO A 23 4.00 -11.96 0.03
C PRO A 23 2.55 -11.75 0.48
N PHE A 24 1.61 -12.18 -0.38
CA PHE A 24 0.18 -12.11 -0.10
C PHE A 24 -0.16 -12.80 1.23
N GLY A 25 -1.00 -12.14 2.04
CA GLY A 25 -1.35 -12.56 3.41
C GLY A 25 -0.51 -11.96 4.54
N GLN A 26 0.47 -11.11 4.23
CA GLN A 26 1.29 -10.42 5.24
C GLN A 26 0.94 -8.94 5.46
N LEU A 27 -0.20 -8.47 4.94
CA LEU A 27 -0.64 -7.08 5.07
C LEU A 27 -1.38 -6.83 6.41
N ASP A 28 -0.86 -7.36 7.51
CA ASP A 28 -1.51 -7.29 8.83
C ASP A 28 -0.70 -6.42 9.81
N HIS A 29 -1.40 -5.59 10.57
CA HIS A 29 -0.81 -4.66 11.55
C HIS A 29 0.00 -5.33 12.67
N ARG A 30 -0.17 -6.64 12.88
CA ARG A 30 0.57 -7.44 13.87
C ARG A 30 1.91 -7.94 13.33
N LYS A 31 2.18 -7.79 12.03
CA LYS A 31 3.44 -8.23 11.45
C LYS A 31 4.58 -7.31 11.90
N PRO A 32 5.71 -7.85 12.40
CA PRO A 32 6.82 -7.04 12.90
C PRO A 32 7.31 -5.99 11.88
N ILE A 33 7.40 -6.36 10.60
CA ILE A 33 7.81 -5.42 9.54
C ILE A 33 6.83 -4.27 9.33
N ILE A 34 5.52 -4.50 9.51
CA ILE A 34 4.51 -3.44 9.42
C ILE A 34 4.63 -2.50 10.61
N ILE A 35 4.89 -3.04 11.80
CA ILE A 35 5.09 -2.25 13.02
C ILE A 35 6.32 -1.35 12.85
N GLU A 36 7.46 -1.94 12.48
CA GLU A 36 8.74 -1.23 12.32
C GLU A 36 8.65 -0.11 11.27
N VAL A 37 8.06 -0.40 10.10
CA VAL A 37 7.92 0.62 9.05
C VAL A 37 6.93 1.70 9.47
N ALA A 38 5.83 1.35 10.14
CA ALA A 38 4.87 2.33 10.61
C ALA A 38 5.49 3.29 11.64
N GLU A 39 6.30 2.78 12.57
CA GLU A 39 7.06 3.59 13.53
C GLU A 39 8.00 4.56 12.82
N LYS A 40 8.77 4.09 11.82
CA LYS A 40 9.66 4.94 11.02
C LYS A 40 8.91 6.03 10.23
N LEU A 41 7.67 5.78 9.84
CA LEU A 41 6.80 6.75 9.16
C LEU A 41 6.05 7.68 10.14
N GLY A 42 6.16 7.46 11.45
CA GLY A 42 5.37 8.17 12.45
C GLY A 42 3.86 7.96 12.25
N ARG A 43 3.46 6.72 11.94
CA ARG A 43 2.07 6.27 11.75
C ARG A 43 1.77 5.05 12.59
N THR A 44 0.49 4.71 12.74
CA THR A 44 0.10 3.47 13.42
C THR A 44 0.24 2.27 12.48
N PRO A 45 0.57 1.07 13.01
CA PRO A 45 0.64 -0.15 12.20
C PRO A 45 -0.68 -0.45 11.47
N SER A 46 -1.83 -0.18 12.11
CA SER A 46 -3.15 -0.30 11.49
C SER A 46 -3.35 0.67 10.32
N SER A 47 -2.85 1.91 10.43
CA SER A 47 -2.91 2.87 9.31
C SER A 47 -2.08 2.40 8.12
N LEU A 48 -0.91 1.80 8.36
CA LEU A 48 -0.07 1.26 7.29
C LEU A 48 -0.71 0.02 6.67
N ALA A 49 -1.16 -0.95 7.47
CA ALA A 49 -1.84 -2.17 6.98
C ALA A 49 -3.07 -1.85 6.12
N MET A 50 -3.88 -0.87 6.55
CA MET A 50 -5.01 -0.37 5.76
C MET A 50 -4.57 0.24 4.43
N LYS A 51 -3.46 0.99 4.43
CA LYS A 51 -2.91 1.57 3.20
C LYS A 51 -2.42 0.49 2.23
N LEU A 52 -1.74 -0.55 2.74
CA LEU A 52 -1.33 -1.68 1.91
C LEU A 52 -2.54 -2.46 1.35
N SER A 53 -3.61 -2.59 2.14
CA SER A 53 -4.87 -3.21 1.69
C SER A 53 -5.57 -2.40 0.59
N ASN A 54 -5.44 -1.07 0.60
CA ASN A 54 -5.89 -0.24 -0.51
C ASN A 54 -5.07 -0.52 -1.78
N PHE A 55 -3.76 -0.69 -1.69
CA PHE A 55 -2.94 -1.04 -2.87
C PHE A 55 -3.29 -2.44 -3.40
N ALA A 56 -3.50 -3.42 -2.52
CA ALA A 56 -3.99 -4.74 -2.91
C ALA A 56 -5.32 -4.67 -3.68
N SER A 57 -6.21 -3.73 -3.34
CA SER A 57 -7.47 -3.51 -4.07
C SER A 57 -7.26 -2.98 -5.50
N LEU A 58 -6.12 -2.36 -5.80
CA LEU A 58 -5.78 -1.84 -7.12
C LEU A 58 -5.03 -2.87 -7.99
N ASP A 59 -4.57 -3.97 -7.40
CA ASP A 59 -3.78 -5.00 -8.06
C ASP A 59 -4.64 -5.96 -8.88
N PRO A 60 -4.51 -5.99 -10.23
CA PRO A 60 -5.28 -6.90 -11.08
C PRO A 60 -5.05 -8.38 -10.75
N ILE A 61 -3.86 -8.76 -10.28
CA ILE A 61 -3.53 -10.15 -9.92
C ILE A 61 -4.36 -10.58 -8.71
N GLU A 62 -4.54 -9.69 -7.74
CA GLU A 62 -5.32 -9.98 -6.53
C GLU A 62 -6.81 -9.87 -6.74
N GLN A 63 -7.24 -8.94 -7.60
CA GLN A 63 -8.64 -8.88 -8.04
C GLN A 63 -9.03 -10.19 -8.75
N ALA A 64 -8.16 -10.75 -9.60
CA ALA A 64 -8.39 -12.04 -10.26
C ALA A 64 -8.50 -13.21 -9.28
N ARG A 65 -7.87 -13.11 -8.11
CA ARG A 65 -7.99 -14.07 -6.99
C ARG A 65 -9.24 -13.85 -6.12
N SER A 66 -10.16 -12.97 -6.53
CA SER A 66 -11.35 -12.56 -5.77
C SER A 66 -11.05 -11.91 -4.41
N ILE A 67 -9.83 -11.38 -4.22
CA ILE A 67 -9.53 -10.57 -3.05
C ILE A 67 -10.17 -9.19 -3.26
N ARG A 68 -11.34 -8.98 -2.66
CA ARG A 68 -11.91 -7.64 -2.54
C ARG A 68 -11.15 -6.90 -1.43
N GLY A 69 -10.07 -6.21 -1.83
CA GLY A 69 -9.43 -5.23 -0.95
C GLY A 69 -10.42 -4.12 -0.52
N LEU A 70 -9.96 -3.20 0.31
CA LEU A 70 -10.79 -2.08 0.75
C LEU A 70 -11.12 -1.15 -0.43
N SER A 71 -12.36 -0.68 -0.54
CA SER A 71 -12.80 0.28 -1.57
C SER A 71 -12.28 1.72 -1.34
N GLY A 72 -11.42 1.91 -0.33
CA GLY A 72 -10.94 3.21 0.15
C GLY A 72 -9.68 3.75 -0.52
N ALA A 73 -9.24 3.18 -1.65
CA ALA A 73 -8.06 3.66 -2.37
C ALA A 73 -8.25 5.12 -2.84
N SER A 74 -7.42 6.02 -2.31
CA SER A 74 -7.49 7.45 -2.60
C SER A 74 -6.99 7.77 -4.01
N LYS A 75 -7.25 9.00 -4.50
CA LYS A 75 -6.67 9.48 -5.78
C LYS A 75 -5.13 9.43 -5.77
N ALA A 76 -4.51 9.75 -4.63
CA ALA A 76 -3.05 9.68 -4.49
C ALA A 76 -2.56 8.23 -4.50
N ASP A 77 -3.32 7.30 -3.91
CA ASP A 77 -2.98 5.87 -3.91
C ASP A 77 -2.98 5.32 -5.35
N ARG A 78 -3.99 5.69 -6.15
CA ARG A 78 -4.12 5.31 -7.56
C ARG A 78 -3.01 5.88 -8.42
N LYS A 79 -2.67 7.16 -8.22
CA LYS A 79 -1.56 7.80 -8.95
C LYS A 79 -0.23 7.09 -8.68
N ILE A 80 0.07 6.77 -7.42
CA ILE A 80 1.31 6.05 -7.08
C ILE A 80 1.29 4.63 -7.65
N TRP A 81 0.14 3.95 -7.64
CA TRP A 81 -0.02 2.65 -8.29
C TRP A 81 0.28 2.73 -9.79
N GLU A 82 -0.38 3.64 -10.51
CA GLU A 82 -0.19 3.86 -11.95
C GLU A 82 1.27 4.17 -12.29
N GLU A 83 1.92 5.06 -11.53
CA GLU A 83 3.34 5.38 -11.73
C GLU A 83 4.24 4.15 -11.55
N PHE A 84 3.93 3.29 -10.57
CA PHE A 84 4.71 2.09 -10.28
C PHE A 84 4.49 0.98 -11.32
N THR A 85 3.26 0.84 -11.83
CA THR A 85 2.93 -0.16 -12.85
C THR A 85 3.37 0.27 -14.24
N ALA A 86 3.27 1.56 -14.59
CA ALA A 86 3.73 2.09 -15.87
C ALA A 86 5.25 1.89 -16.06
N ASN A 87 6.04 2.07 -14.98
CA ASN A 87 7.47 1.78 -15.01
C ASN A 87 7.79 0.27 -15.12
N ARG A 88 6.90 -0.61 -14.67
CA ARG A 88 7.05 -2.07 -14.83
C ARG A 88 6.74 -2.53 -16.25
N GLU A 89 5.78 -1.90 -16.92
CA GLU A 89 5.49 -2.17 -18.34
C GLU A 89 6.58 -1.66 -19.28
N GLN A 90 7.43 -0.72 -18.84
CA GLN A 90 8.52 -0.16 -19.64
C GLN A 90 9.74 -1.09 -19.80
N LEU A 91 9.78 -2.26 -19.14
CA LEU A 91 10.87 -3.25 -19.22
C LEU A 91 10.41 -4.59 -19.84
N GLY A 92 9.27 -4.60 -20.53
CA GLY A 92 8.76 -5.76 -21.26
C GLY A 92 9.19 -5.82 -22.72
N THR A 93 10.49 -5.69 -23.01
CA THR A 93 11.08 -5.99 -24.35
C THR A 93 12.30 -6.88 -24.21
#